data_AF-A0A0D7DW45-F1
#
_entry.id   AF-A0A0D7DW45-F1
#
_cell.length_a   1.000
_cell.length_b   1.000
_cell.length_c   1.000
_cell.angle_alpha   90.00
_cell.angle_beta   90.00
_cell.angle_gamma   90.00
#
_symmetry.space_group_name_H-M   'P 1'
#
loop_
_entity.id
_entity.type
_entity.pdbx_description
1 polymer ?
#
loop_
_entity_poly.entity_id
_entity_poly.type
_entity_poly.pdbx_seq_one_letter_code
_entity_poly.pdbx_strand_id
1 'polypeptide(L)'
;MSKKAADDHTDPRMARPVIIHDKKTKRYLTLQKLDTFLIDGCEVNFPPPNNVSLFASIAKKEMLKARKIYNSLISKKTKNKREIYITDKNITKLYDYLEHIQSSIIAIYTAIESFSNIAIPNDYTMRKKNQKGIEEIWDKSAIERWYTTSDKISEVLPSILKTDSPKEMKGWNIFKELENIRNEIIHQKTITKKRQDEIDSSFMSKLLQERIFENIDAGFTLISFFCKHDISHSFFPLGFSEAKLEPIEMDDMREDFEQIV
;
A
#
# COMPACT_ATOMS: atom_id res chain seq x y z
N MET A 1 10.57 -22.84 36.66
CA MET A 1 9.21 -22.64 36.11
C MET A 1 9.34 -21.86 34.82
N SER A 2 8.91 -22.47 33.71
CA SER A 2 9.03 -21.93 32.36
C SER A 2 8.22 -20.63 32.22
N LYS A 3 8.89 -19.52 31.93
CA LYS A 3 8.23 -18.33 31.37
C LYS A 3 7.74 -18.75 29.98
N LYS A 4 6.47 -19.11 29.87
CA LYS A 4 5.77 -19.05 28.58
C LYS A 4 5.95 -17.62 28.09
N ALA A 5 6.74 -17.44 27.03
CA ALA A 5 6.71 -16.21 26.26
C ALA A 5 5.24 -15.93 25.94
N ALA A 6 4.75 -14.76 26.34
CA ALA A 6 3.50 -14.28 25.78
C ALA A 6 3.72 -14.26 24.27
N ASP A 7 2.94 -15.04 23.54
CA ASP A 7 2.90 -15.01 22.08
C ASP A 7 2.68 -13.55 21.66
N ASP A 8 3.72 -12.93 21.11
CA ASP A 8 3.64 -11.59 20.53
C ASP A 8 2.92 -11.73 19.18
N HIS A 9 1.61 -11.98 19.24
CA HIS A 9 0.71 -12.14 18.11
C HIS A 9 0.16 -10.79 17.64
N THR A 10 1.03 -9.80 17.46
CA THR A 10 0.63 -8.55 16.82
C THR A 10 0.52 -8.80 15.32
N ASP A 11 -0.71 -8.84 14.78
CA ASP A 11 -0.90 -8.97 13.33
C ASP A 11 -0.37 -7.71 12.64
N PRO A 12 0.56 -7.82 11.67
CA PRO A 12 1.18 -6.67 11.03
C PRO A 12 0.17 -5.83 10.21
N ARG A 13 -1.08 -6.29 10.06
CA ARG A 13 -2.15 -5.57 9.39
C ARG A 13 -2.98 -4.70 10.32
N MET A 14 -2.74 -4.75 11.63
CA MET A 14 -3.44 -3.90 12.59
C MET A 14 -2.94 -2.44 12.51
N ALA A 15 -3.80 -1.50 12.88
CA ALA A 15 -3.37 -0.14 13.17
C ALA A 15 -2.42 -0.13 14.37
N ARG A 16 -1.46 0.82 14.39
CA ARG A 16 -0.50 0.94 15.48
C ARG A 16 -1.24 1.19 16.81
N PRO A 17 -0.86 0.50 17.90
CA PRO A 17 -1.41 0.80 19.21
C PRO A 17 -0.88 2.16 19.71
N VAL A 18 -1.59 2.76 20.65
CA VAL A 18 -1.20 4.00 21.32
C VAL A 18 -0.48 3.64 22.61
N ILE A 19 0.62 4.32 22.91
CA ILE A 19 1.26 4.22 24.22
C ILE A 19 0.93 5.46 25.02
N ILE A 20 0.55 5.29 26.29
CA ILE A 20 0.37 6.38 27.25
C ILE A 20 1.39 6.22 28.36
N HIS A 21 1.99 7.33 28.76
CA HIS A 21 2.80 7.43 29.96
C HIS A 21 2.05 8.25 31.01
N ASP A 22 1.59 7.56 32.05
CA ASP A 22 0.99 8.19 33.24
C ASP A 22 2.10 8.67 34.16
N LYS A 23 2.31 9.99 34.24
CA LYS A 23 3.38 10.58 35.05
C LYS A 23 3.17 10.39 36.54
N LYS A 24 1.93 10.38 37.03
CA LYS A 24 1.62 10.22 38.45
C LYS A 24 1.95 8.82 38.94
N THR A 25 1.60 7.80 38.16
CA THR A 25 1.92 6.40 38.53
C THR A 25 3.26 5.92 37.99
N LYS A 26 3.88 6.68 37.08
CA LYS A 26 5.11 6.33 36.34
C LYS A 26 4.97 5.02 35.57
N ARG A 27 3.80 4.79 34.97
CA ARG A 27 3.46 3.56 34.24
C ARG A 27 3.23 3.85 32.77
N TYR A 28 3.62 2.89 31.93
CA TYR A 28 3.28 2.88 30.52
C TYR A 28 2.11 1.92 30.28
N LEU A 29 1.17 2.33 29.45
CA LEU A 29 0.06 1.51 28.99
C LEU A 29 0.05 1.46 27.48
N THR A 30 -0.18 0.27 26.94
CA THR A 30 -0.43 0.07 25.51
C THR A 30 -1.93 -0.07 25.33
N LEU A 31 -2.53 0.86 24.60
CA LEU A 31 -3.94 0.88 24.27
C LEU A 31 -4.14 0.50 22.81
N GLN A 32 -5.02 -0.46 22.58
CA GLN A 32 -5.48 -0.81 21.24
C GLN A 32 -6.88 -0.23 21.06
N LYS A 33 -7.05 0.67 20.08
CA LYS A 33 -8.37 1.14 19.68
C LYS A 33 -9.21 -0.04 19.21
N LEU A 34 -10.49 -0.08 19.57
CA LEU A 34 -11.50 -0.95 18.97
C LEU A 34 -12.44 -0.11 18.13
N ASP A 35 -12.79 -0.60 16.94
CA ASP A 35 -13.94 -0.10 16.20
C ASP A 35 -15.13 -1.01 16.51
N THR A 36 -16.30 -0.39 16.72
CA THR A 36 -17.56 -1.03 17.07
C THR A 36 -18.58 -0.75 15.98
N PHE A 37 -19.18 -1.81 15.42
CA PHE A 37 -20.23 -1.70 14.42
C PHE A 37 -21.44 -2.53 14.82
N LEU A 38 -22.64 -1.96 14.69
CA LEU A 38 -23.90 -2.68 14.88
C LEU A 38 -24.34 -3.32 13.56
N ILE A 39 -24.31 -4.64 13.48
CA ILE A 39 -24.69 -5.42 12.30
C ILE A 39 -25.82 -6.37 12.71
N ASP A 40 -27.00 -6.19 12.12
CA ASP A 40 -28.19 -7.01 12.39
C ASP A 40 -28.52 -7.15 13.89
N GLY A 41 -28.34 -6.07 14.66
CA GLY A 41 -28.57 -6.04 16.10
C GLY A 41 -27.44 -6.63 16.95
N CYS A 42 -26.33 -7.06 16.33
CA CYS A 42 -25.15 -7.58 17.00
C CYS A 42 -24.00 -6.56 16.95
N GLU A 43 -23.39 -6.26 18.09
CA GLU A 43 -22.18 -5.44 18.13
C GLU A 43 -20.95 -6.26 17.76
N VAL A 44 -20.30 -5.87 16.67
CA VAL A 44 -19.05 -6.44 16.20
C VAL A 44 -17.92 -5.49 16.56
N ASN A 45 -17.04 -5.94 17.45
CA ASN A 45 -15.94 -5.16 18.01
C ASN A 45 -14.60 -5.78 17.59
N PHE A 46 -13.70 -4.99 16.99
CA PHE A 46 -12.36 -5.47 16.63
C PHE A 46 -11.35 -4.33 16.55
N PRO A 47 -10.04 -4.61 16.77
CA PRO A 47 -8.99 -3.65 16.48
C PRO A 47 -9.00 -3.26 14.99
N PRO A 48 -9.05 -1.97 14.64
CA PRO A 48 -9.13 -1.58 13.25
C PRO A 48 -7.87 -2.00 12.49
N PRO A 49 -8.03 -2.53 11.27
CA PRO A 49 -6.89 -2.78 10.41
C PRO A 49 -6.31 -1.48 9.87
N ASN A 50 -5.03 -1.51 9.51
CA ASN A 50 -4.42 -0.50 8.66
C ASN A 50 -4.69 -0.87 7.19
N ASN A 51 -5.43 -0.03 6.48
CA ASN A 51 -5.89 -0.35 5.12
C ASN A 51 -4.72 -0.50 4.11
N VAL A 52 -3.65 0.28 4.27
CA VAL A 52 -2.40 0.11 3.49
C VAL A 52 -1.85 -1.29 3.68
N SER A 53 -1.85 -1.77 4.93
CA SER A 53 -1.35 -3.11 5.29
C SER A 53 -2.23 -4.22 4.75
N LEU A 54 -3.56 -4.04 4.71
CA LEU A 54 -4.48 -4.99 4.08
C LEU A 54 -4.18 -5.16 2.59
N PHE A 55 -4.13 -4.05 1.84
CA PHE A 55 -3.84 -4.08 0.41
C PHE A 55 -2.44 -4.61 0.11
N ALA A 56 -1.43 -4.21 0.89
CA ALA A 56 -0.09 -4.77 0.80
C ALA A 56 -0.06 -6.28 1.06
N SER A 57 -0.83 -6.76 2.05
CA SER A 57 -0.94 -8.19 2.35
C SER A 57 -1.59 -8.96 1.20
N ILE A 58 -2.65 -8.43 0.60
CA ILE A 58 -3.28 -8.99 -0.60
C ILE A 58 -2.24 -9.06 -1.72
N ALA A 59 -1.58 -7.96 -2.03
CA ALA A 59 -0.58 -7.90 -3.09
C ALA A 59 0.51 -8.97 -2.90
N LYS A 60 1.05 -9.10 -1.69
CA LYS A 60 2.11 -10.09 -1.41
C LYS A 60 1.61 -11.52 -1.57
N LYS A 61 0.41 -11.84 -1.07
CA LYS A 61 -0.18 -13.19 -1.21
C LYS A 61 -0.42 -13.54 -2.67
N GLU A 62 -1.01 -12.63 -3.44
CA GLU A 62 -1.33 -12.85 -4.85
C GLU A 62 -0.06 -12.92 -5.70
N MET A 63 0.93 -12.06 -5.45
CA MET A 63 2.25 -12.13 -6.10
C MET A 63 2.93 -13.49 -5.89
N LEU A 64 2.88 -14.04 -4.66
CA LEU A 64 3.47 -15.34 -4.37
C LEU A 64 2.76 -16.49 -5.11
N LYS A 65 1.43 -16.44 -5.24
CA LYS A 65 0.67 -17.40 -6.06
C LYS A 65 1.05 -17.27 -7.53
N ALA A 66 1.04 -16.05 -8.08
CA ALA A 66 1.44 -15.77 -9.45
C ALA A 66 2.86 -16.28 -9.74
N ARG A 67 3.83 -16.00 -8.86
CA ARG A 67 5.23 -16.43 -9.02
C ARG A 67 5.37 -17.95 -9.06
N LYS A 68 4.62 -18.70 -8.24
CA LYS A 68 4.61 -20.16 -8.28
C LYS A 68 4.14 -20.68 -9.64
N ILE A 69 3.05 -20.12 -10.18
CA ILE A 69 2.53 -20.53 -11.48
C ILE A 69 3.50 -20.14 -12.59
N TYR A 70 3.99 -18.90 -12.60
CA TYR A 70 4.99 -18.37 -13.55
C TYR A 70 6.20 -19.29 -13.67
N ASN A 71 6.76 -19.71 -12.53
CA ASN A 71 7.92 -20.58 -12.50
C ASN A 71 7.65 -22.00 -13.03
N SER A 72 6.42 -22.49 -12.85
CA SER A 72 6.02 -23.81 -13.33
C SER A 72 5.67 -23.83 -14.83
N LEU A 73 5.09 -22.74 -15.33
CA LEU A 73 4.45 -22.69 -16.65
C LEU A 73 5.25 -21.91 -17.69
N ILE A 74 5.86 -20.79 -17.29
CA ILE A 74 6.47 -19.80 -18.19
C ILE A 74 8.00 -19.89 -18.12
N SER A 75 8.63 -19.58 -16.98
CA SER A 75 10.09 -19.36 -16.89
C SER A 75 10.92 -20.59 -17.29
N LYS A 76 10.49 -21.79 -16.91
CA LYS A 76 11.14 -23.05 -17.29
C LYS A 76 11.06 -23.34 -18.80
N LYS A 77 10.02 -22.83 -19.47
CA LYS A 77 9.77 -23.12 -20.89
C LYS A 77 10.38 -22.06 -21.82
N THR A 78 10.57 -20.81 -21.35
CA THR A 78 11.08 -19.68 -22.16
C THR A 78 12.59 -19.63 -22.29
N LYS A 79 13.36 -20.10 -21.29
CA LYS A 79 14.83 -19.92 -21.28
C LYS A 79 15.59 -20.53 -22.46
N ASN A 80 15.02 -21.49 -23.20
CA ASN A 80 15.72 -22.17 -24.31
C ASN A 80 14.81 -22.46 -25.52
N LYS A 81 13.68 -21.77 -25.67
CA LYS A 81 12.73 -22.01 -26.76
C LYS A 81 12.40 -20.73 -27.50
N ARG A 82 12.39 -20.80 -28.83
CA ARG A 82 11.95 -19.69 -29.70
C ARG A 82 10.45 -19.44 -29.60
N GLU A 83 9.68 -20.46 -29.29
CA GLU A 83 8.22 -20.40 -29.19
C GLU A 83 7.69 -21.41 -28.17
N ILE A 84 6.60 -21.05 -27.50
CA ILE A 84 5.88 -21.92 -26.56
C ILE A 84 4.40 -21.79 -26.86
N TYR A 85 3.75 -22.93 -27.03
CA TYR A 85 2.30 -23.01 -27.09
C TYR A 85 1.75 -23.44 -25.73
N ILE A 86 0.82 -22.65 -25.19
CA ILE A 86 0.04 -23.01 -24.01
C ILE A 86 -1.17 -23.80 -24.49
N THR A 87 -1.11 -25.12 -24.32
CA THR A 87 -2.19 -26.05 -24.67
C THR A 87 -3.40 -25.88 -23.76
N ASP A 88 -4.58 -26.34 -24.17
CA ASP A 88 -5.83 -26.34 -23.39
C ASP A 88 -5.66 -26.84 -21.95
N LYS A 89 -4.84 -27.88 -21.73
CA LYS A 89 -4.56 -28.42 -20.37
C LYS A 89 -3.87 -27.43 -19.42
N ASN A 90 -3.26 -26.37 -19.95
CA ASN A 90 -2.52 -25.36 -19.19
C ASN A 90 -3.13 -23.95 -19.32
N ILE A 91 -4.21 -23.78 -20.09
CA ILE A 91 -4.82 -22.46 -20.29
C ILE A 91 -5.43 -21.92 -19.00
N THR A 92 -6.10 -22.78 -18.22
CA THR A 92 -6.64 -22.42 -16.90
C THR A 92 -5.53 -21.92 -15.99
N LYS A 93 -4.39 -22.61 -15.93
CA LYS A 93 -3.24 -22.16 -15.13
C LYS A 93 -2.70 -20.81 -15.59
N LEU A 94 -2.71 -20.54 -16.89
CA LEU A 94 -2.32 -19.22 -17.39
C LEU A 94 -3.30 -18.15 -16.94
N TYR A 95 -4.61 -18.42 -16.96
CA TYR A 95 -5.62 -17.49 -16.48
C TYR A 95 -5.52 -17.26 -14.97
N ASP A 96 -5.34 -18.32 -14.17
CA ASP A 96 -5.05 -18.19 -12.73
C ASP A 96 -3.83 -17.30 -12.48
N TYR A 97 -2.77 -17.46 -13.28
CA TYR A 97 -1.60 -16.57 -13.22
C TYR A 97 -1.97 -15.11 -13.49
N LEU A 98 -2.71 -14.86 -14.58
CA LEU A 98 -3.12 -13.51 -14.97
C LEU A 98 -4.05 -12.87 -13.92
N GLU A 99 -4.93 -13.64 -13.29
CA GLU A 99 -5.79 -13.18 -12.20
C GLU A 99 -4.95 -12.78 -10.97
N HIS A 100 -4.03 -13.65 -10.55
CA HIS A 100 -3.18 -13.40 -9.39
C HIS A 100 -2.23 -12.21 -9.62
N ILE A 101 -1.60 -12.10 -10.79
CA ILE A 101 -0.65 -11.01 -11.03
C ILE A 101 -1.37 -9.66 -11.15
N GLN A 102 -2.53 -9.59 -11.82
CA GLN A 102 -3.33 -8.37 -11.91
C GLN A 102 -3.87 -7.95 -10.54
N SER A 103 -4.39 -8.92 -9.76
CA SER A 103 -4.82 -8.68 -8.37
C SER A 103 -3.68 -8.10 -7.52
N SER A 104 -2.46 -8.61 -7.70
CA SER A 104 -1.29 -8.09 -7.01
C SER A 104 -0.96 -6.65 -7.40
N ILE A 105 -0.99 -6.33 -8.69
CA ILE A 105 -0.66 -4.99 -9.23
C ILE A 105 -1.67 -3.95 -8.75
N ILE A 106 -2.96 -4.27 -8.87
CA ILE A 106 -4.03 -3.37 -8.42
C ILE A 106 -3.88 -3.15 -6.92
N ALA A 107 -3.76 -4.22 -6.12
CA ALA A 107 -3.68 -4.11 -4.67
C ALA A 107 -2.46 -3.31 -4.19
N ILE A 108 -1.25 -3.55 -4.73
CA ILE A 108 -0.07 -2.77 -4.26
C ILE A 108 -0.20 -1.30 -4.63
N TYR A 109 -0.76 -0.98 -5.80
CA TYR A 109 -0.96 0.40 -6.19
C TYR A 109 -2.04 1.07 -5.32
N THR A 110 -3.13 0.37 -4.99
CA THR A 110 -4.14 0.86 -4.04
C THR A 110 -3.59 1.04 -2.63
N ALA A 111 -2.64 0.21 -2.20
CA ALA A 111 -1.91 0.41 -0.95
C ALA A 111 -1.12 1.73 -0.96
N ILE A 112 -0.43 2.01 -2.06
CA ILE A 112 0.33 3.26 -2.27
C ILE A 112 -0.59 4.48 -2.32
N GLU A 113 -1.74 4.38 -2.98
CA GLU A 113 -2.78 5.42 -3.00
C GLU A 113 -3.27 5.74 -1.58
N SER A 114 -3.67 4.69 -0.85
CA SER A 114 -4.14 4.81 0.52
C SER A 114 -3.05 5.39 1.42
N PHE A 115 -1.79 4.95 1.25
CA PHE A 115 -0.64 5.45 1.98
C PHE A 115 -0.42 6.94 1.75
N SER A 116 -0.48 7.39 0.49
CA SER A 116 -0.30 8.80 0.15
C SER A 116 -1.35 9.70 0.78
N ASN A 117 -2.59 9.21 0.96
CA ASN A 117 -3.67 10.00 1.58
C ASN A 117 -3.52 10.07 3.11
N ILE A 118 -3.26 8.93 3.77
CA ILE A 118 -3.13 8.91 5.24
C ILE A 118 -1.87 9.63 5.75
N ALA A 119 -0.85 9.78 4.89
CA ALA A 119 0.36 10.53 5.20
C ALA A 119 0.15 12.05 5.17
N ILE A 120 -0.97 12.55 4.64
CA ILE A 120 -1.27 14.00 4.59
C ILE A 120 -2.00 14.40 5.88
N PRO A 121 -1.42 15.30 6.71
CA PRO A 121 -2.08 15.84 7.89
C PRO A 121 -3.36 16.59 7.54
N ASN A 122 -4.37 16.54 8.42
CA ASN A 122 -5.67 17.17 8.17
C ASN A 122 -5.60 18.70 8.02
N ASP A 123 -4.63 19.32 8.67
CA ASP A 123 -4.35 20.77 8.66
C ASP A 123 -3.33 21.19 7.59
N TYR A 124 -2.82 20.25 6.79
CA TYR A 124 -1.86 20.55 5.75
C TYR A 124 -2.50 21.37 4.61
N THR A 125 -1.80 22.44 4.22
CA THR A 125 -2.14 23.25 3.06
C THR A 125 -0.90 23.52 2.21
N MET A 126 -1.09 23.59 0.90
CA MET A 126 -0.03 23.88 -0.05
C MET A 126 -0.44 25.02 -0.98
N ARG A 127 0.50 25.91 -1.30
CA ARG A 127 0.31 27.00 -2.25
C ARG A 127 1.00 26.66 -3.57
N LYS A 128 0.29 26.75 -4.68
CA LYS A 128 0.86 26.54 -6.02
C LYS A 128 0.34 27.62 -6.96
N LYS A 129 1.23 28.21 -7.76
CA LYS A 129 0.82 29.13 -8.82
C LYS A 129 0.37 28.34 -10.03
N ASN A 130 -0.80 28.67 -10.56
CA ASN A 130 -1.26 28.09 -11.82
C ASN A 130 -0.57 28.74 -13.03
N GLN A 131 -0.87 28.26 -14.23
CA GLN A 131 -0.29 28.77 -15.48
C GLN A 131 -0.55 30.26 -15.74
N LYS A 132 -1.55 30.86 -15.07
CA LYS A 132 -1.89 32.28 -15.15
C LYS A 132 -1.24 33.11 -14.03
N GLY A 133 -0.37 32.50 -13.21
CA GLY A 133 0.32 33.16 -12.10
C GLY A 133 -0.55 33.39 -10.86
N ILE A 134 -1.80 32.90 -10.85
CA ILE A 134 -2.71 33.02 -9.71
C ILE A 134 -2.31 31.95 -8.68
N GLU A 135 -2.16 32.38 -7.42
CA GLU A 135 -1.87 31.49 -6.31
C GLU A 135 -3.13 30.72 -5.89
N GLU A 136 -3.06 29.40 -5.94
CA GLU A 136 -4.11 28.49 -5.50
C GLU A 136 -3.68 27.86 -4.17
N ILE A 137 -4.60 27.81 -3.22
CA ILE A 137 -4.43 27.13 -1.93
C ILE A 137 -5.12 25.77 -2.03
N TRP A 138 -4.37 24.72 -1.77
CA TRP A 138 -4.81 23.33 -1.82
C TRP A 138 -4.81 22.78 -0.40
N ASP A 139 -5.99 22.46 0.12
CA ASP A 139 -6.14 21.73 1.38
C ASP A 139 -6.02 20.21 1.15
N LYS A 140 -6.03 19.44 2.24
CA LYS A 140 -5.97 17.97 2.17
C LYS A 140 -7.03 17.38 1.22
N SER A 141 -8.28 17.82 1.32
CA SER A 141 -9.36 17.25 0.50
C SER A 141 -9.14 17.51 -0.99
N ALA A 142 -8.69 18.70 -1.35
CA ALA A 142 -8.35 19.06 -2.71
C ALA A 142 -7.14 18.25 -3.23
N ILE A 143 -6.11 18.07 -2.41
CA ILE A 143 -4.95 17.25 -2.76
C ILE A 143 -5.36 15.78 -2.97
N GLU A 144 -6.10 15.18 -2.04
CA GLU A 144 -6.54 13.79 -2.14
C GLU A 144 -7.38 13.52 -3.40
N ARG A 145 -8.20 14.48 -3.81
CA ARG A 145 -9.13 14.37 -4.93
C ARG A 145 -8.50 14.62 -6.30
N TRP A 146 -7.59 15.58 -6.40
CA TRP A 146 -7.15 16.09 -7.71
C TRP A 146 -5.69 15.79 -8.03
N TYR A 147 -4.83 15.55 -7.03
CA TYR A 147 -3.46 15.15 -7.30
C TYR A 147 -3.39 13.67 -7.66
N THR A 148 -2.61 13.36 -8.69
CA THR A 148 -2.29 11.97 -9.00
C THR A 148 -1.47 11.37 -7.86
N THR A 149 -1.52 10.04 -7.73
CA THR A 149 -0.75 9.30 -6.74
C THR A 149 0.75 9.56 -6.86
N SER A 150 1.27 9.53 -8.09
CA SER A 150 2.65 9.89 -8.38
C SER A 150 3.02 11.32 -7.93
N ASP A 151 2.13 12.29 -8.13
CA ASP A 151 2.40 13.69 -7.73
C ASP A 151 2.36 13.83 -6.20
N LYS A 152 1.38 13.20 -5.54
CA LYS A 152 1.34 13.15 -4.06
C LYS A 152 2.66 12.60 -3.52
N ILE A 153 3.13 11.49 -4.06
CA ILE A 153 4.33 10.82 -3.59
C ILE A 153 5.62 11.58 -3.92
N SER A 154 5.71 12.19 -5.09
CA SER A 154 6.97 12.82 -5.53
C SER A 154 7.11 14.29 -5.16
N GLU A 155 6.03 14.97 -4.80
CA GLU A 155 6.00 16.40 -4.53
C GLU A 155 5.41 16.72 -3.15
N VAL A 156 4.25 16.16 -2.80
CA VAL A 156 3.53 16.50 -1.56
C VAL A 156 4.19 15.85 -0.34
N LEU A 157 4.30 14.51 -0.34
CA LEU A 157 4.84 13.72 0.76
C LEU A 157 6.27 14.14 1.16
N PRO A 158 7.21 14.41 0.22
CA PRO A 158 8.53 14.92 0.55
C PRO A 158 8.51 16.20 1.39
N SER A 159 7.58 17.13 1.08
CA SER A 159 7.44 18.37 1.83
C SER A 159 6.90 18.16 3.25
N ILE A 160 5.97 17.21 3.43
CA ILE A 160 5.36 16.88 4.71
C ILE A 160 6.35 16.14 5.61
N LEU A 161 6.98 15.10 5.06
CA LEU A 161 7.85 14.19 5.79
C LEU A 161 9.31 14.67 5.83
N LYS A 162 9.61 15.83 5.23
CA LYS A 162 10.95 16.43 5.16
C LYS A 162 12.01 15.45 4.64
N THR A 163 11.67 14.76 3.56
CA THR A 163 12.53 13.79 2.88
C THR A 163 12.85 14.25 1.47
N ASP A 164 13.91 13.67 0.88
CA ASP A 164 14.19 13.81 -0.54
C ASP A 164 13.04 13.24 -1.38
N SER A 165 12.90 13.76 -2.60
CA SER A 165 11.93 13.23 -3.56
C SER A 165 12.30 11.80 -3.95
N PRO A 166 11.33 10.87 -3.96
CA PRO A 166 11.58 9.51 -4.44
C PRO A 166 11.94 9.45 -5.92
N LYS A 167 11.80 10.55 -6.69
CA LYS A 167 12.23 10.66 -8.09
C LYS A 167 13.72 10.32 -8.28
N GLU A 168 14.55 10.58 -7.26
CA GLU A 168 15.99 10.29 -7.28
C GLU A 168 16.30 8.83 -6.89
N MET A 169 15.30 8.05 -6.46
CA MET A 169 15.50 6.63 -6.15
C MET A 169 15.69 5.82 -7.44
N LYS A 170 16.64 4.88 -7.42
CA LYS A 170 16.83 3.90 -8.52
C LYS A 170 15.53 3.17 -8.91
N GLY A 171 14.62 2.96 -7.96
CA GLY A 171 13.34 2.28 -8.17
C GLY A 171 12.21 3.15 -8.73
N TRP A 172 12.39 4.46 -8.91
CA TRP A 172 11.30 5.37 -9.32
C TRP A 172 10.71 5.00 -10.67
N ASN A 173 11.57 4.80 -11.68
CA ASN A 173 11.12 4.44 -13.03
C ASN A 173 10.43 3.07 -13.04
N ILE A 174 10.82 2.15 -12.16
CA ILE A 174 10.20 0.83 -12.00
C ILE A 174 8.79 0.98 -11.39
N PHE A 175 8.63 1.89 -10.41
CA PHE A 175 7.31 2.25 -9.88
C PHE A 175 6.42 2.96 -10.92
N LYS A 176 6.96 3.88 -11.72
CA LYS A 176 6.20 4.52 -12.80
C LYS A 176 5.71 3.52 -13.84
N GLU A 177 6.51 2.49 -14.10
CA GLU A 177 6.09 1.39 -14.97
C GLU A 177 4.99 0.52 -14.32
N LEU A 178 5.04 0.27 -13.00
CA LEU A 178 3.94 -0.35 -12.26
C LEU A 178 2.63 0.45 -12.40
N GLU A 179 2.69 1.78 -12.23
CA GLU A 179 1.54 2.68 -12.40
C GLU A 179 0.96 2.57 -13.82
N ASN A 180 1.83 2.59 -14.84
CA ASN A 180 1.41 2.48 -16.24
C ASN A 180 0.71 1.13 -16.50
N ILE A 181 1.27 0.02 -16.02
CA ILE A 181 0.67 -1.32 -16.18
C ILE A 181 -0.68 -1.39 -15.48
N ARG A 182 -0.79 -0.85 -14.25
CA ARG A 182 -2.06 -0.77 -13.52
C ARG A 182 -3.11 0.03 -14.31
N ASN A 183 -2.72 1.15 -14.90
CA ASN A 183 -3.63 1.98 -15.71
C ASN A 183 -4.07 1.25 -16.98
N GLU A 184 -3.20 0.48 -17.63
CA GLU A 184 -3.57 -0.35 -18.79
C GLU A 184 -4.54 -1.47 -18.42
N ILE A 185 -4.39 -2.08 -17.22
CA ILE A 185 -5.32 -3.10 -16.70
C ILE A 185 -6.72 -2.50 -16.46
N ILE A 186 -6.80 -1.34 -15.81
CA ILE A 186 -8.10 -0.73 -15.42
C ILE A 186 -8.76 -0.02 -16.61
N HIS A 187 -7.99 0.62 -17.47
CA HIS A 187 -8.48 1.42 -18.59
C HIS A 187 -8.18 0.74 -19.93
N GLN A 188 -8.56 -0.53 -20.04
CA GLN A 188 -8.37 -1.30 -21.27
C GLN A 188 -9.00 -0.55 -22.46
N LYS A 189 -8.19 -0.31 -23.49
CA LYS A 189 -8.59 0.44 -24.69
C LYS A 189 -8.83 -0.49 -25.87
N THR A 190 -9.54 0.01 -26.87
CA THR A 190 -9.58 -0.56 -28.22
C THR A 190 -8.57 0.14 -29.12
N ILE A 191 -8.05 -0.58 -30.10
CA ILE A 191 -7.16 -0.08 -31.14
C ILE A 191 -7.73 -0.41 -32.51
N THR A 192 -7.67 0.53 -33.45
CA THR A 192 -8.04 0.28 -34.83
C THR A 192 -6.82 -0.26 -35.60
N LYS A 193 -6.87 -1.52 -36.01
CA LYS A 193 -5.86 -2.13 -36.88
C LYS A 193 -6.50 -2.59 -38.17
N LYS A 194 -5.91 -2.23 -39.32
CA LYS A 194 -6.37 -2.68 -40.65
C LYS A 194 -7.90 -2.52 -40.89
N ARG A 195 -8.47 -1.40 -40.42
CA ARG A 195 -9.91 -1.05 -40.51
C ARG A 195 -10.87 -1.88 -39.65
N GLN A 196 -10.35 -2.60 -38.65
CA GLN A 196 -11.16 -3.29 -37.64
C GLN A 196 -10.71 -2.85 -36.24
N ASP A 197 -11.68 -2.63 -35.35
CA ASP A 197 -11.39 -2.37 -33.95
C ASP A 197 -11.13 -3.68 -33.21
N GLU A 198 -10.02 -3.73 -32.50
CA GLU A 198 -9.58 -4.88 -31.69
C GLU A 198 -9.31 -4.40 -30.25
N ILE A 199 -9.45 -5.31 -29.29
CA ILE A 199 -9.08 -5.05 -27.89
C ILE A 199 -7.54 -4.94 -27.81
N ASP A 200 -7.03 -3.89 -27.16
CA ASP A 200 -5.60 -3.79 -26.89
C ASP A 200 -5.22 -4.74 -25.74
N SER A 201 -4.58 -5.85 -26.10
CA SER A 201 -4.03 -6.83 -25.17
C SER A 201 -2.51 -6.73 -25.04
N SER A 202 -1.88 -5.65 -25.51
CA SER A 202 -0.42 -5.50 -25.53
C SER A 202 0.19 -5.53 -24.11
N PHE A 203 -0.53 -5.02 -23.11
CA PHE A 203 -0.12 -5.05 -21.70
C PHE A 203 0.08 -6.48 -21.17
N MET A 204 -0.61 -7.48 -21.72
CA MET A 204 -0.43 -8.89 -21.33
C MET A 204 1.01 -9.36 -21.55
N SER A 205 1.70 -8.81 -22.56
CA SER A 205 3.12 -9.12 -22.77
C SER A 205 3.99 -8.66 -21.60
N LYS A 206 3.68 -7.51 -20.99
CA LYS A 206 4.37 -7.00 -19.80
C LYS A 206 4.11 -7.91 -18.60
N LEU A 207 2.87 -8.40 -18.45
CA LEU A 207 2.52 -9.35 -17.39
C LEU A 207 3.26 -10.68 -17.52
N LEU A 208 3.73 -11.07 -18.70
CA LEU A 208 4.47 -12.32 -18.92
C LEU A 208 6.00 -12.17 -18.78
N GLN A 209 6.50 -10.96 -18.57
CA GLN A 209 7.92 -10.71 -18.32
C GLN A 209 8.26 -10.93 -16.84
N GLU A 210 9.41 -11.52 -16.55
CA GLU A 210 9.86 -11.74 -15.16
C GLU A 210 10.00 -10.42 -14.37
N ARG A 211 10.30 -9.33 -15.07
CA ARG A 211 10.40 -7.98 -14.50
C ARG A 211 9.10 -7.50 -13.81
N ILE A 212 7.93 -8.05 -14.16
CA ILE A 212 6.66 -7.66 -13.53
C ILE A 212 6.69 -7.78 -11.99
N PHE A 213 7.45 -8.75 -11.49
CA PHE A 213 7.62 -8.94 -10.06
C PHE A 213 8.44 -7.82 -9.42
N GLU A 214 9.48 -7.33 -10.12
CA GLU A 214 10.26 -6.17 -9.68
C GLU A 214 9.41 -4.90 -9.69
N ASN A 215 8.50 -4.76 -10.68
CA ASN A 215 7.54 -3.65 -10.70
C ASN A 215 6.65 -3.65 -9.45
N ILE A 216 6.14 -4.81 -9.05
CA ILE A 216 5.33 -4.96 -7.82
C ILE A 216 6.19 -4.66 -6.57
N ASP A 217 7.40 -5.21 -6.49
CA ASP A 217 8.32 -5.00 -5.35
C ASP A 217 8.75 -3.53 -5.19
N ALA A 218 8.82 -2.76 -6.28
CA ALA A 218 9.07 -1.32 -6.22
C ALA A 218 7.97 -0.58 -5.45
N GLY A 219 6.71 -1.04 -5.52
CA GLY A 219 5.62 -0.48 -4.73
C GLY A 219 5.80 -0.68 -3.22
N PHE A 220 6.21 -1.88 -2.80
CA PHE A 220 6.55 -2.14 -1.39
C PHE A 220 7.75 -1.32 -0.93
N THR A 221 8.75 -1.18 -1.80
CA THR A 221 9.96 -0.39 -1.54
C THR A 221 9.63 1.08 -1.32
N LEU A 222 8.68 1.64 -2.08
CA LEU A 222 8.25 3.02 -1.96
C LEU A 222 7.54 3.31 -0.63
N ILE A 223 6.63 2.42 -0.20
CA ILE A 223 6.00 2.53 1.13
C ILE A 223 7.08 2.45 2.22
N SER A 224 8.00 1.48 2.11
CA SER A 224 9.09 1.29 3.07
C SER A 224 10.01 2.51 3.15
N PHE A 225 10.27 3.19 2.02
CA PHE A 225 11.08 4.40 1.97
C PHE A 225 10.51 5.49 2.88
N PHE A 226 9.22 5.81 2.76
CA PHE A 226 8.60 6.83 3.61
C PHE A 226 8.46 6.38 5.06
N CYS A 227 8.12 5.11 5.31
CA CYS A 227 8.00 4.59 6.67
C CYS A 227 9.32 4.64 7.45
N LYS A 228 10.47 4.66 6.76
CA LYS A 228 11.79 4.84 7.39
C LYS A 228 12.12 6.29 7.72
N HIS A 229 11.52 7.25 7.01
CA HIS A 229 11.74 8.67 7.27
C HIS A 229 10.89 9.18 8.44
N ASP A 230 9.72 8.59 8.64
CA ASP A 230 8.89 8.86 9.80
C ASP A 230 8.46 7.54 10.47
N ILE A 231 9.31 7.07 11.38
CA ILE A 231 9.07 5.84 12.14
C ILE A 231 8.02 6.03 13.24
N SER A 232 7.68 7.27 13.62
CA SER A 232 6.71 7.57 14.69
C SER A 232 5.31 7.91 14.19
N HIS A 233 5.12 8.08 12.87
CA HIS A 233 3.80 8.35 12.28
C HIS A 233 2.75 7.31 12.72
N SER A 234 1.68 7.78 13.37
CA SER A 234 0.67 6.93 13.99
C SER A 234 -0.13 6.08 12.99
N PHE A 235 -0.36 6.62 11.79
CA PHE A 235 -1.12 5.94 10.74
C PHE A 235 -0.28 5.05 9.81
N PHE A 236 1.04 5.04 9.94
CA PHE A 236 1.87 4.23 9.04
C PHE A 236 1.73 2.73 9.30
N PRO A 237 1.77 1.90 8.25
CA PRO A 237 1.60 0.46 8.39
C PRO A 237 2.70 -0.16 9.26
N LEU A 238 2.38 -1.25 9.95
CA LEU A 238 3.38 -2.09 10.60
C LEU A 238 4.07 -2.99 9.57
N GLY A 239 5.31 -3.40 9.84
CA GLY A 239 6.05 -4.36 9.00
C GLY A 239 6.70 -3.78 7.73
N PHE A 240 6.69 -2.46 7.54
CA PHE A 240 7.38 -1.76 6.45
C PHE A 240 8.69 -1.06 6.87
N SER A 241 8.83 -0.78 8.16
CA SER A 241 10.03 -0.25 8.82
C SER A 241 9.97 -0.57 10.31
N GLU A 242 11.01 -0.19 11.05
CA GLU A 242 10.90 -0.08 12.51
C GLU A 242 9.79 0.92 12.86
N ALA A 243 8.94 0.55 13.81
CA ALA A 243 7.89 1.43 14.32
C ALA A 243 8.27 1.91 15.72
N LYS A 244 8.41 3.22 15.89
CA LYS A 244 8.58 3.84 17.19
C LYS A 244 7.22 4.33 17.67
N LEU A 245 6.73 3.77 18.76
CA LEU A 245 5.50 4.22 19.40
C LEU A 245 5.88 5.28 20.43
N GLU A 246 5.62 6.56 20.11
CA GLU A 246 5.90 7.66 21.04
C GLU A 246 4.80 7.74 22.10
N PRO A 247 5.15 7.69 23.40
CA PRO A 247 4.16 7.79 24.45
C PRO A 247 3.48 9.16 24.45
N ILE A 248 2.16 9.16 24.60
CA ILE A 248 1.41 10.36 24.96
C ILE A 248 1.58 10.56 26.46
N GLU A 249 2.13 11.72 26.82
CA GLU A 249 2.38 12.10 28.21
C GLU A 249 1.09 12.60 28.86
N MET A 250 0.68 11.99 29.97
CA MET A 250 -0.52 12.36 30.73
C MET A 250 -0.21 12.55 32.21
N ASP A 251 -0.78 13.58 32.83
CA ASP A 251 -0.46 13.93 34.22
C ASP A 251 -1.10 12.96 35.23
N ASP A 252 -2.39 12.65 35.10
CA ASP A 252 -3.08 11.55 35.80
C ASP A 252 -4.15 10.97 34.88
N MET A 253 -4.01 9.72 34.46
CA MET A 253 -4.98 9.11 33.55
C MET A 253 -6.40 9.04 34.11
N ARG A 254 -6.59 9.04 35.43
CA ARG A 254 -7.95 8.98 36.01
C ARG A 254 -8.77 10.23 35.76
N GLU A 255 -8.14 11.32 35.33
CA GLU A 255 -8.83 12.55 34.96
C GLU A 255 -9.45 12.45 33.56
N ASP A 256 -8.86 11.62 32.68
CA ASP A 256 -9.23 11.52 31.26
C ASP A 256 -9.88 10.17 30.88
N PHE A 257 -9.82 9.18 31.76
CA PHE A 257 -10.41 7.85 31.56
C PHE A 257 -11.51 7.57 32.58
N GLU A 258 -12.70 7.22 32.09
CA GLU A 258 -13.77 6.68 32.92
C GLU A 258 -13.49 5.22 33.27
N GLN A 259 -13.51 4.90 34.56
CA GLN A 259 -13.41 3.53 35.03
C GLN A 259 -14.76 2.84 34.88
N ILE A 260 -14.88 1.94 33.91
CA ILE A 260 -16.05 1.07 33.79
C ILE A 260 -15.86 -0.11 34.76
N VAL A 261 -16.67 -0.16 35.82
CA VAL A 261 -16.70 -1.22 36.85
C VAL A 261 -17.83 -2.21 36.56
#